data_AF-A0A8B9KEB0-F1
#
_entry.id   AF-A0A8B9KEB0-F1
#
_cell.length_a   1.000
_cell.length_b   1.000
_cell.length_c   1.000
_cell.angle_alpha   90.00
_cell.angle_beta   90.00
_cell.angle_gamma   90.00
#
_symmetry.space_group_name_H-M   'P 1'
#
loop_
_entity.id
_entity.type
_entity.pdbx_description
1 polymer ?
#
loop_
_entity_poly.entity_id
_entity_poly.type
_entity_poly.pdbx_seq_one_letter_code
_entity_poly.pdbx_strand_id
1 'polypeptide(L)'
;MALPTLSAHWPSRTRALERQMVRQREQEARWRQQWELHSQYFKQQNVHSSKQAHWSSRESYQQSMSAFHRERMKEEKRRSLEERRERLRAMLQEEKDQLEAELKASVPDRRAASRQQLERTEELRSAREERRKKLAQELLKEHWKNNNPELRKVESELHKDHVVSQWQVQQQQKQQAEERDAEEQRRFENEYERSRREALERTKEAELRRKEEERERAEQLCRQMQELRLREEETRRLQKEEEALMSQRWEVERLEDERKRAEESRTKEEFGRFLSRQYRAQLKRRAQQVQEELEADRRILEALLEGEDEEQRLQSARRDRAVADAAWMRKVLEEQLQLERQREAEFDLLHRTIGLALQHDINSALHILRTEVK
;
A
#
# COMPACT_ATOMS: atom_id res chain seq x y z
N MET A 1 186.25 74.18 -51.34
CA MET A 1 185.92 73.11 -50.39
C MET A 1 187.17 72.82 -49.57
N ALA A 2 187.33 73.24 -48.30
CA ALA A 2 186.42 73.88 -47.33
C ALA A 2 185.41 74.90 -47.91
N LEU A 3 184.19 75.20 -47.43
CA LEU A 3 183.38 74.91 -46.23
C LEU A 3 183.74 75.50 -44.84
N PRO A 4 184.32 76.72 -44.69
CA PRO A 4 185.37 77.40 -45.43
C PRO A 4 186.71 77.23 -44.69
N THR A 5 187.33 76.05 -44.75
CA THR A 5 188.75 75.87 -44.38
C THR A 5 189.67 76.53 -45.42
N LEU A 6 189.58 77.87 -45.54
CA LEU A 6 190.66 78.66 -46.09
C LEU A 6 191.79 78.62 -45.05
N SER A 7 192.77 77.76 -45.33
CA SER A 7 193.96 77.60 -44.51
C SER A 7 194.76 78.90 -44.46
N ALA A 8 194.79 79.56 -43.31
CA ALA A 8 195.71 80.65 -42.99
C ALA A 8 196.64 80.18 -41.87
N HIS A 9 197.89 79.88 -42.23
CA HIS A 9 198.93 79.42 -41.29
C HIS A 9 199.79 80.61 -40.80
N TRP A 10 200.60 80.37 -39.76
CA TRP A 10 201.67 81.26 -39.22
C TRP A 10 201.18 82.38 -38.22
N PRO A 11 202.07 83.03 -37.40
CA PRO A 11 202.24 82.56 -36.01
C PRO A 11 202.47 83.62 -34.88
N SER A 12 202.50 83.18 -33.60
CA SER A 12 203.51 83.52 -32.54
C SER A 12 203.06 84.03 -31.13
N ARG A 13 203.79 83.54 -30.11
CA ARG A 13 204.20 84.13 -28.80
C ARG A 13 203.37 84.22 -27.48
N THR A 14 202.04 84.13 -27.38
CA THR A 14 201.35 84.48 -26.09
C THR A 14 201.45 83.51 -24.88
N ARG A 15 201.73 82.22 -25.08
CA ARG A 15 201.49 81.10 -24.10
C ARG A 15 202.26 81.09 -22.76
N ALA A 16 203.05 82.11 -22.41
CA ALA A 16 203.98 82.02 -21.28
C ALA A 16 203.35 82.28 -19.89
N LEU A 17 202.55 83.35 -19.76
CA LEU A 17 202.13 83.89 -18.46
C LEU A 17 201.09 83.04 -17.71
N GLU A 18 200.15 82.41 -18.43
CA GLU A 18 199.04 81.64 -17.86
C GLU A 18 199.51 80.53 -16.89
N ARG A 19 200.69 79.95 -17.17
CA ARG A 19 201.24 78.81 -16.43
C ARG A 19 201.64 79.11 -14.99
N GLN A 20 201.88 80.37 -14.62
CA GLN A 20 202.20 80.73 -13.22
C GLN A 20 200.96 80.79 -12.33
N MET A 21 199.86 81.39 -12.79
CA MET A 21 198.63 81.58 -11.99
C MET A 21 197.98 80.25 -11.56
N VAL A 22 198.08 79.20 -12.39
CA VAL A 22 197.50 77.88 -12.09
C VAL A 22 198.11 77.28 -10.83
N ARG A 23 199.45 77.34 -10.68
CA ARG A 23 200.18 76.66 -9.60
C ARG A 23 199.82 77.14 -8.19
N GLN A 24 199.52 78.43 -8.01
CA GLN A 24 199.11 78.96 -6.70
C GLN A 24 197.74 78.42 -6.26
N ARG A 25 196.77 78.35 -7.18
CA ARG A 25 195.41 77.86 -6.89
C ARG A 25 195.39 76.39 -6.47
N GLU A 26 196.28 75.56 -7.03
CA GLU A 26 196.39 74.14 -6.68
C GLU A 26 196.90 73.90 -5.25
N GLN A 27 197.70 74.80 -4.67
CA GLN A 27 198.20 74.65 -3.30
C GLN A 27 197.11 74.98 -2.26
N GLU A 28 196.38 76.08 -2.43
CA GLU A 28 195.26 76.43 -1.55
C GLU A 28 194.15 75.36 -1.51
N ALA A 29 193.83 74.76 -2.66
CA ALA A 29 192.77 73.76 -2.76
C ALA A 29 193.02 72.53 -1.87
N ARG A 30 194.27 72.06 -1.81
CA ARG A 30 194.68 70.88 -1.03
C ARG A 30 194.53 71.11 0.49
N TRP A 31 194.85 72.32 0.96
CA TRP A 31 194.79 72.65 2.39
C TRP A 31 193.35 72.66 2.93
N ARG A 32 192.39 73.15 2.13
CA ARG A 32 190.96 73.16 2.50
C ARG A 32 190.41 71.73 2.62
N GLN A 33 190.69 70.88 1.63
CA GLN A 33 190.21 69.49 1.60
C GLN A 33 190.66 68.65 2.82
N GLN A 34 191.91 68.82 3.28
CA GLN A 34 192.40 68.10 4.46
C GLN A 34 191.67 68.50 5.75
N TRP A 35 191.28 69.77 5.88
CA TRP A 35 190.56 70.27 7.06
C TRP A 35 189.12 69.77 7.14
N GLU A 36 188.41 69.73 6.01
CA GLU A 36 187.02 69.25 5.97
C GLU A 36 186.92 67.78 6.40
N LEU A 37 187.79 66.91 5.88
CA LEU A 37 187.83 65.47 6.19
C LEU A 37 187.96 65.19 7.69
N HIS A 38 188.90 65.87 8.37
CA HIS A 38 189.09 65.71 9.82
C HIS A 38 187.84 66.18 10.60
N SER A 39 187.19 67.27 10.17
CA SER A 39 186.00 67.79 10.84
C SER A 39 184.77 66.86 10.76
N GLN A 40 184.67 66.05 9.70
CA GLN A 40 183.56 65.12 9.50
C GLN A 40 183.70 63.87 10.36
N TYR A 41 184.92 63.32 10.47
CA TYR A 41 185.21 62.11 11.25
C TYR A 41 184.79 62.23 12.72
N PHE A 42 185.22 63.29 13.41
CA PHE A 42 184.88 63.49 14.83
C PHE A 42 183.38 63.69 15.09
N LYS A 43 182.63 64.24 14.14
CA LYS A 43 181.15 64.37 14.25
C LYS A 43 180.46 63.02 14.21
N GLN A 44 180.88 62.13 13.31
CA GLN A 44 180.31 60.77 13.18
C GLN A 44 180.57 59.95 14.45
N GLN A 45 181.81 59.96 14.96
CA GLN A 45 182.22 59.17 16.12
C GLN A 45 181.40 59.48 17.39
N ASN A 46 181.06 60.75 17.63
CA ASN A 46 180.23 61.17 18.76
C ASN A 46 178.80 60.59 18.73
N VAL A 47 178.18 60.52 17.54
CA VAL A 47 176.81 60.01 17.39
C VAL A 47 176.74 58.51 17.70
N HIS A 48 177.72 57.73 17.25
CA HIS A 48 177.79 56.29 17.53
C HIS A 48 177.95 56.01 19.03
N SER A 49 178.86 56.72 19.71
CA SER A 49 179.07 56.59 21.16
C SER A 49 177.78 56.88 21.95
N SER A 50 177.09 57.97 21.61
CA SER A 50 175.82 58.35 22.27
C SER A 50 174.73 57.28 22.16
N LYS A 51 174.53 56.69 20.97
CA LYS A 51 173.50 55.65 20.78
C LYS A 51 173.87 54.33 21.44
N GLN A 52 175.14 53.95 21.43
CA GLN A 52 175.61 52.73 22.10
C GLN A 52 175.39 52.78 23.61
N ALA A 53 175.61 53.94 24.25
CA ALA A 53 175.35 54.14 25.68
C ALA A 53 173.85 54.06 26.05
N HIS A 54 172.95 54.50 25.16
CA HIS A 54 171.51 54.40 25.41
C HIS A 54 170.99 52.96 25.25
N TRP A 55 171.45 52.22 24.25
CA TRP A 55 171.05 50.82 24.03
C TRP A 55 171.61 49.84 25.07
N SER A 56 172.76 50.14 25.69
CA SER A 56 173.28 49.36 26.82
C SER A 56 172.65 49.74 28.18
N SER A 57 171.71 50.70 28.21
CA SER A 57 171.04 51.11 29.44
C SER A 57 170.03 50.06 29.95
N ARG A 58 169.99 49.87 31.27
CA ARG A 58 169.13 48.90 31.96
C ARG A 58 167.63 49.17 31.76
N GLU A 59 167.26 50.44 31.58
CA GLU A 59 165.86 50.88 31.42
C GLU A 59 165.26 50.43 30.09
N SER A 60 166.05 50.49 29.00
CA SER A 60 165.64 50.05 27.66
C SER A 60 165.19 48.59 27.64
N TYR A 61 165.89 47.72 28.39
CA TYR A 61 165.54 46.30 28.51
C TYR A 61 164.22 46.08 29.26
N GLN A 62 164.01 46.80 30.37
CA GLN A 62 162.81 46.66 31.20
C GLN A 62 161.54 47.14 30.47
N GLN A 63 161.62 48.24 29.72
CA GLN A 63 160.48 48.69 28.89
C GLN A 63 160.10 47.63 27.85
N SER A 64 161.08 47.09 27.11
CA SER A 64 160.86 46.06 26.08
C SER A 64 160.15 44.81 26.63
N MET A 65 160.63 44.25 27.75
CA MET A 65 160.01 43.07 28.37
C MET A 65 158.57 43.35 28.83
N SER A 66 158.30 44.54 29.37
CA SER A 66 156.96 44.92 29.83
C SER A 66 155.94 45.06 28.69
N ALA A 67 156.38 45.45 27.49
CA ALA A 67 155.54 45.53 26.30
C ALA A 67 155.17 44.12 25.80
N PHE A 68 156.16 43.24 25.64
CA PHE A 68 155.99 41.86 25.16
C PHE A 68 154.96 41.08 25.99
N HIS A 69 155.04 41.12 27.32
CA HIS A 69 154.06 40.45 28.19
C HIS A 69 152.63 41.01 28.06
N ARG A 70 152.47 42.32 27.77
CA ARG A 70 151.15 42.94 27.56
C ARG A 70 150.55 42.60 26.19
N GLU A 71 151.36 42.27 25.20
CA GLU A 71 150.88 41.86 23.88
C GLU A 71 150.41 40.41 23.87
N ARG A 72 151.18 39.49 24.44
CA ARG A 72 150.80 38.08 24.59
C ARG A 72 149.42 37.90 25.24
N MET A 73 149.14 38.61 26.33
CA MET A 73 147.83 38.55 27.02
C MET A 73 146.66 39.14 26.19
N LYS A 74 146.93 39.89 25.12
CA LYS A 74 145.91 40.34 24.15
C LYS A 74 145.68 39.29 23.06
N GLU A 75 146.73 38.60 22.61
CA GLU A 75 146.64 37.52 21.62
C GLU A 75 145.83 36.33 22.14
N GLU A 76 146.11 35.88 23.37
CA GLU A 76 145.38 34.78 24.01
C GLU A 76 143.86 35.09 24.13
N LYS A 77 143.50 36.36 24.39
CA LYS A 77 142.11 36.83 24.39
C LYS A 77 141.47 36.94 23.00
N ARG A 78 142.26 37.20 21.94
CA ARG A 78 141.77 37.19 20.55
C ARG A 78 141.41 35.78 20.10
N ARG A 79 142.31 34.81 20.32
CA ARG A 79 142.09 33.39 19.97
C ARG A 79 140.81 32.84 20.59
N SER A 80 140.57 33.08 21.88
CA SER A 80 139.35 32.64 22.57
C SER A 80 138.05 33.25 21.99
N LEU A 81 138.09 34.48 21.46
CA LEU A 81 136.96 35.10 20.76
C LEU A 81 136.80 34.57 19.33
N GLU A 82 137.89 34.23 18.66
CA GLU A 82 137.91 33.64 17.32
C GLU A 82 137.33 32.22 17.33
N GLU A 83 137.77 31.35 18.25
CA GLU A 83 137.17 30.02 18.48
C GLU A 83 135.65 30.09 18.72
N ARG A 84 135.19 31.04 19.53
CA ARG A 84 133.75 31.21 19.83
C ARG A 84 132.97 31.70 18.61
N ARG A 85 133.57 32.51 17.74
CA ARG A 85 132.98 32.93 16.46
C ARG A 85 132.92 31.79 15.45
N GLU A 86 133.92 30.92 15.42
CA GLU A 86 133.96 29.76 14.52
C GLU A 86 132.90 28.72 14.88
N ARG A 87 132.75 28.38 16.16
CA ARG A 87 131.67 27.48 16.63
C ARG A 87 130.27 28.03 16.27
N LEU A 88 130.07 29.34 16.35
CA LEU A 88 128.80 29.99 15.96
C LEU A 88 128.60 30.05 14.44
N ARG A 89 129.66 30.17 13.64
CA ARG A 89 129.60 30.06 12.17
C ARG A 89 129.22 28.65 11.72
N ALA A 90 129.70 27.61 12.40
CA ALA A 90 129.38 26.22 12.07
C ALA A 90 127.86 25.95 12.22
N MET A 91 127.29 26.24 13.41
CA MET A 91 125.85 26.07 13.66
C MET A 91 124.99 26.86 12.65
N LEU A 92 125.34 28.14 12.39
CA LEU A 92 124.65 28.97 11.39
C LEU A 92 124.87 28.56 9.93
N GLN A 93 125.71 27.56 9.65
CA GLN A 93 125.84 26.95 8.33
C GLN A 93 125.04 25.64 8.29
N GLU A 94 125.14 24.81 9.32
CA GLU A 94 124.34 23.59 9.49
C GLU A 94 122.82 23.88 9.41
N GLU A 95 122.35 24.95 10.06
CA GLU A 95 120.95 25.42 9.97
C GLU A 95 120.54 25.80 8.54
N LYS A 96 121.43 26.45 7.77
CA LYS A 96 121.14 26.84 6.37
C LYS A 96 121.13 25.63 5.45
N ASP A 97 122.10 24.73 5.60
CA ASP A 97 122.24 23.55 4.75
C ASP A 97 121.03 22.62 4.94
N GLN A 98 120.49 22.53 6.17
CA GLN A 98 119.22 21.86 6.48
C GLN A 98 118.02 22.54 5.80
N LEU A 99 117.82 23.85 5.99
CA LEU A 99 116.70 24.59 5.38
C LEU A 99 116.76 24.58 3.85
N GLU A 100 117.97 24.64 3.26
CA GLU A 100 118.15 24.47 1.82
C GLU A 100 117.79 23.06 1.35
N ALA A 101 118.10 22.01 2.12
CA ALA A 101 117.72 20.64 1.80
C ALA A 101 116.20 20.43 1.87
N GLU A 102 115.55 20.96 2.91
CA GLU A 102 114.08 20.95 3.03
C GLU A 102 113.41 21.70 1.88
N LEU A 103 113.90 22.89 1.51
CA LEU A 103 113.38 23.64 0.36
C LEU A 103 113.53 22.83 -0.94
N LYS A 104 114.71 22.22 -1.18
CA LYS A 104 114.97 21.38 -2.36
C LYS A 104 114.08 20.13 -2.41
N ALA A 105 113.73 19.55 -1.26
CA ALA A 105 112.80 18.41 -1.15
C ALA A 105 111.31 18.82 -1.25
N SER A 106 110.97 20.04 -0.81
CA SER A 106 109.58 20.54 -0.80
C SER A 106 109.04 20.90 -2.18
N VAL A 107 109.91 21.18 -3.16
CA VAL A 107 109.52 21.43 -4.56
C VAL A 107 109.02 20.10 -5.15
N PRO A 108 107.72 19.96 -5.47
CA PRO A 108 107.22 18.70 -6.02
C PRO A 108 107.82 18.48 -7.40
N ASP A 109 108.28 17.25 -7.71
CA ASP A 109 108.84 16.95 -9.03
C ASP A 109 107.74 17.18 -10.09
N ARG A 110 107.89 18.28 -10.83
CA ARG A 110 106.96 18.74 -11.85
C ARG A 110 106.73 17.68 -12.94
N ARG A 111 107.68 16.77 -13.15
CA ARG A 111 107.54 15.63 -14.07
C ARG A 111 106.60 14.56 -13.52
N ALA A 112 106.68 14.24 -12.23
CA ALA A 112 105.78 13.29 -11.58
C ALA A 112 104.33 13.82 -11.52
N ALA A 113 104.14 15.09 -11.15
CA ALA A 113 102.81 15.72 -11.14
C ALA A 113 102.18 15.75 -12.55
N SER A 114 102.96 16.05 -13.58
CA SER A 114 102.49 16.04 -14.98
C SER A 114 102.13 14.62 -15.46
N ARG A 115 102.89 13.59 -15.04
CA ARG A 115 102.56 12.18 -15.34
C ARG A 115 101.23 11.75 -14.73
N GLN A 116 101.02 12.01 -13.44
CA GLN A 116 99.73 11.72 -12.76
C GLN A 116 98.54 12.45 -13.41
N GLN A 117 98.74 13.64 -13.96
CA GLN A 117 97.70 14.35 -14.72
C GLN A 117 97.43 13.67 -16.07
N LEU A 118 98.48 13.26 -16.80
CA LEU A 118 98.35 12.53 -18.06
C LEU A 118 97.64 11.19 -17.85
N GLU A 119 98.10 10.37 -16.90
CA GLU A 119 97.52 9.09 -16.49
C GLU A 119 96.01 9.23 -16.22
N ARG A 120 95.61 10.19 -15.37
CA ARG A 120 94.17 10.48 -15.11
C ARG A 120 93.40 10.92 -16.35
N THR A 121 94.01 11.66 -17.28
CA THR A 121 93.33 12.00 -18.55
C THR A 121 93.21 10.82 -19.50
N GLU A 122 94.14 9.85 -19.44
CA GLU A 122 94.09 8.62 -20.22
C GLU A 122 93.07 7.62 -19.65
N GLU A 123 92.98 7.47 -18.33
CA GLU A 123 91.89 6.78 -17.62
C GLU A 123 90.51 7.36 -17.99
N LEU A 124 90.36 8.68 -17.97
CA LEU A 124 89.11 9.34 -18.35
C LEU A 124 88.79 9.23 -19.85
N ARG A 125 89.80 9.05 -20.72
CA ARG A 125 89.60 8.76 -22.14
C ARG A 125 89.18 7.30 -22.35
N SER A 126 89.90 6.34 -21.78
CA SER A 126 89.59 4.91 -21.89
C SER A 126 88.21 4.58 -21.33
N ALA A 127 87.85 5.10 -20.16
CA ALA A 127 86.52 4.92 -19.58
C ALA A 127 85.38 5.53 -20.42
N ARG A 128 85.64 6.63 -21.14
CA ARG A 128 84.68 7.21 -22.10
C ARG A 128 84.57 6.38 -23.38
N GLU A 129 85.70 5.87 -23.87
CA GLU A 129 85.71 4.95 -25.02
C GLU A 129 85.03 3.62 -24.71
N GLU A 130 85.24 3.03 -23.53
CA GLU A 130 84.56 1.82 -23.10
C GLU A 130 83.04 2.00 -23.08
N ARG A 131 82.55 3.11 -22.53
CA ARG A 131 81.11 3.43 -22.54
C ARG A 131 80.57 3.53 -23.96
N ARG A 132 81.32 4.19 -24.87
CA ARG A 132 80.97 4.23 -26.31
C ARG A 132 80.99 2.83 -26.95
N LYS A 133 81.98 2.00 -26.65
CA LYS A 133 82.12 0.63 -27.17
C LYS A 133 80.98 -0.27 -26.67
N LYS A 134 80.59 -0.17 -25.40
CA LYS A 134 79.44 -0.89 -24.79
C LYS A 134 78.11 -0.47 -25.42
N LEU A 135 77.82 0.83 -25.49
CA LEU A 135 76.62 1.37 -26.15
C LEU A 135 76.55 0.99 -27.64
N ALA A 136 77.67 1.02 -28.37
CA ALA A 136 77.73 0.58 -29.76
C ALA A 136 77.44 -0.92 -29.90
N GLN A 137 77.95 -1.77 -28.99
CA GLN A 137 77.64 -3.20 -28.97
C GLN A 137 76.16 -3.48 -28.64
N GLU A 138 75.56 -2.71 -27.73
CA GLU A 138 74.14 -2.82 -27.38
C GLU A 138 73.25 -2.42 -28.56
N LEU A 139 73.47 -1.25 -29.17
CA LEU A 139 72.74 -0.81 -30.36
C LEU A 139 72.90 -1.78 -31.53
N LEU A 140 74.09 -2.37 -31.72
CA LEU A 140 74.33 -3.34 -32.78
C LEU A 140 73.64 -4.70 -32.49
N LYS A 141 73.51 -5.11 -31.21
CA LYS A 141 72.69 -6.26 -30.81
C LYS A 141 71.21 -6.03 -31.08
N GLU A 142 70.64 -4.90 -30.67
CA GLU A 142 69.22 -4.61 -30.91
C GLU A 142 68.92 -4.44 -32.41
N HIS A 143 69.81 -3.77 -33.15
CA HIS A 143 69.73 -3.70 -34.62
C HIS A 143 69.82 -5.09 -35.27
N TRP A 144 70.66 -5.99 -34.75
CA TRP A 144 70.73 -7.38 -35.23
C TRP A 144 69.44 -8.16 -34.91
N LYS A 145 68.90 -8.08 -33.69
CA LYS A 145 67.63 -8.73 -33.32
C LYS A 145 66.52 -8.33 -34.28
N ASN A 146 66.28 -7.03 -34.40
CA ASN A 146 65.16 -6.47 -35.16
C ASN A 146 65.27 -6.75 -36.67
N ASN A 147 66.48 -6.86 -37.21
CA ASN A 147 66.69 -7.13 -38.63
C ASN A 147 66.82 -8.63 -38.96
N ASN A 148 67.17 -9.50 -38.01
CA ASN A 148 67.29 -10.93 -38.25
C ASN A 148 65.93 -11.52 -38.69
N PRO A 149 65.82 -12.13 -39.89
CA PRO A 149 64.56 -12.69 -40.37
C PRO A 149 64.12 -13.91 -39.55
N GLU A 150 65.05 -14.69 -38.97
CA GLU A 150 64.70 -15.90 -38.21
C GLU A 150 64.08 -15.56 -36.85
N LEU A 151 64.57 -14.52 -36.17
CA LEU A 151 63.95 -14.03 -34.93
C LEU A 151 62.54 -13.50 -35.21
N ARG A 152 62.34 -12.74 -36.29
CA ARG A 152 61.00 -12.25 -36.68
C ARG A 152 60.04 -13.37 -37.08
N LYS A 153 60.52 -14.51 -37.62
CA LYS A 153 59.68 -15.70 -37.81
C LYS A 153 59.22 -16.26 -36.47
N VAL A 154 60.15 -16.51 -35.54
CA VAL A 154 59.88 -17.07 -34.21
C VAL A 154 58.93 -16.16 -33.40
N GLU A 155 59.14 -14.84 -33.43
CA GLU A 155 58.22 -13.88 -32.81
C GLU A 155 56.81 -13.95 -33.44
N SER A 156 56.71 -14.11 -34.77
CA SER A 156 55.42 -14.30 -35.45
C SER A 156 54.76 -15.64 -35.13
N GLU A 157 55.53 -16.69 -34.83
CA GLU A 157 55.05 -18.02 -34.46
C GLU A 157 54.54 -18.01 -33.02
N LEU A 158 55.33 -17.51 -32.08
CA LEU A 158 54.90 -17.26 -30.69
C LEU A 158 53.64 -16.40 -30.62
N HIS A 159 53.49 -15.39 -31.49
CA HIS A 159 52.28 -14.59 -31.58
C HIS A 159 51.08 -15.38 -32.14
N LYS A 160 51.25 -16.20 -33.18
CA LYS A 160 50.19 -17.10 -33.69
C LYS A 160 49.76 -18.10 -32.61
N ASP A 161 50.71 -18.73 -31.94
CA ASP A 161 50.45 -19.72 -30.88
C ASP A 161 49.71 -19.08 -29.70
N HIS A 162 50.08 -17.84 -29.32
CA HIS A 162 49.33 -17.06 -28.34
C HIS A 162 47.89 -16.77 -28.81
N VAL A 163 47.68 -16.31 -30.05
CA VAL A 163 46.35 -16.04 -30.60
C VAL A 163 45.49 -17.31 -30.68
N VAL A 164 46.07 -18.44 -31.11
CA VAL A 164 45.40 -19.75 -31.12
C VAL A 164 45.03 -20.19 -29.70
N SER A 165 45.91 -20.00 -28.72
CA SER A 165 45.64 -20.31 -27.31
C SER A 165 44.52 -19.45 -26.73
N GLN A 166 44.52 -18.13 -27.00
CA GLN A 166 43.44 -17.24 -26.58
C GLN A 166 42.11 -17.60 -27.25
N TRP A 167 42.13 -17.98 -28.54
CA TRP A 167 40.93 -18.43 -29.25
C TRP A 167 40.39 -19.76 -28.69
N GLN A 168 41.25 -20.71 -28.31
CA GLN A 168 40.84 -21.94 -27.62
C GLN A 168 40.16 -21.62 -26.27
N VAL A 169 40.71 -20.69 -25.48
CA VAL A 169 40.08 -20.22 -24.24
C VAL A 169 38.73 -19.56 -24.52
N GLN A 170 38.61 -18.76 -25.59
CA GLN A 170 37.35 -18.14 -26.00
C GLN A 170 36.28 -19.18 -26.40
N GLN A 171 36.67 -20.25 -27.11
CA GLN A 171 35.75 -21.34 -27.45
C GLN A 171 35.28 -22.11 -26.21
N GLN A 172 36.18 -22.39 -25.25
CA GLN A 172 35.82 -23.02 -23.97
C GLN A 172 34.88 -22.14 -23.14
N GLN A 173 35.11 -20.82 -23.09
CA GLN A 173 34.22 -19.86 -22.43
C GLN A 173 32.83 -19.83 -23.10
N LYS A 174 32.79 -19.88 -24.44
CA LYS A 174 31.52 -19.94 -25.19
C LYS A 174 30.75 -21.23 -24.91
N GLN A 175 31.42 -22.38 -24.89
CA GLN A 175 30.81 -23.67 -24.53
C GLN A 175 30.25 -23.65 -23.10
N GLN A 176 31.01 -23.14 -22.13
CA GLN A 176 30.55 -23.00 -20.74
C GLN A 176 29.39 -22.00 -20.56
N ALA A 177 29.26 -21.01 -21.46
CA ALA A 177 28.08 -20.14 -21.49
C ALA A 177 26.86 -20.91 -22.06
N GLU A 178 27.01 -21.59 -23.19
CA GLU A 178 25.95 -22.38 -23.82
C GLU A 178 25.44 -23.52 -22.91
N GLU A 179 26.31 -24.14 -22.10
CA GLU A 179 25.94 -25.11 -21.07
C GLU A 179 25.09 -24.48 -19.95
N ARG A 180 25.44 -23.27 -19.49
CA ARG A 180 24.68 -22.54 -18.46
C ARG A 180 23.34 -22.05 -18.99
N ASP A 181 23.31 -21.49 -20.19
CA ASP A 181 22.08 -21.05 -20.85
C ASP A 181 21.10 -22.24 -21.02
N ALA A 182 21.62 -23.43 -21.36
CA ALA A 182 20.83 -24.66 -21.45
C ALA A 182 20.38 -25.18 -20.07
N GLU A 183 21.16 -25.01 -19.00
CA GLU A 183 20.71 -25.28 -17.63
C GLU A 183 19.61 -24.31 -17.18
N GLU A 184 19.74 -23.01 -17.47
CA GLU A 184 18.75 -22.00 -17.11
C GLU A 184 17.45 -22.21 -17.87
N GLN A 185 17.50 -22.49 -19.18
CA GLN A 185 16.33 -22.89 -19.98
C GLN A 185 15.60 -24.09 -19.34
N ARG A 186 16.32 -25.16 -18.97
CA ARG A 186 15.73 -26.31 -18.27
C ARG A 186 15.11 -25.94 -16.92
N ARG A 187 15.67 -24.99 -16.17
CA ARG A 187 15.09 -24.51 -14.90
C ARG A 187 13.77 -23.78 -15.16
N PHE A 188 13.74 -22.85 -16.11
CA PHE A 188 12.53 -22.13 -16.52
C PHE A 188 11.44 -23.07 -17.08
N GLU A 189 11.80 -24.06 -17.89
CA GLU A 189 10.86 -25.09 -18.38
C GLU A 189 10.22 -25.89 -17.22
N ASN A 190 11.03 -26.29 -16.23
CA ASN A 190 10.54 -27.01 -15.05
C ASN A 190 9.63 -26.13 -14.17
N GLU A 191 9.95 -24.85 -13.99
CA GLU A 191 9.13 -23.90 -13.24
C GLU A 191 7.82 -23.57 -13.96
N TYR A 192 7.85 -23.45 -15.29
CA TYR A 192 6.67 -23.29 -16.13
C TYR A 192 5.76 -24.52 -16.07
N GLU A 193 6.31 -25.74 -16.17
CA GLU A 193 5.54 -26.98 -16.04
C GLU A 193 4.95 -27.16 -14.64
N ARG A 194 5.65 -26.77 -13.57
CA ARG A 194 5.09 -26.72 -12.21
C ARG A 194 3.91 -25.75 -12.14
N SER A 195 4.11 -24.51 -12.59
CA SER A 195 3.08 -23.46 -12.60
C SER A 195 1.84 -23.87 -13.39
N ARG A 196 2.03 -24.52 -14.54
CA ARG A 196 0.98 -25.10 -15.39
C ARG A 196 0.21 -26.21 -14.68
N ARG A 197 0.90 -27.11 -13.96
CA ARG A 197 0.26 -28.19 -13.19
C ARG A 197 -0.53 -27.63 -12.01
N GLU A 198 0.02 -26.68 -11.26
CA GLU A 198 -0.71 -26.00 -10.19
C GLU A 198 -1.95 -25.26 -10.71
N ALA A 199 -1.87 -24.60 -11.87
CA ALA A 199 -3.04 -23.97 -12.49
C ALA A 199 -4.12 -25.00 -12.85
N LEU A 200 -3.73 -26.16 -13.39
CA LEU A 200 -4.65 -27.26 -13.70
C LEU A 200 -5.28 -27.86 -12.43
N GLU A 201 -4.51 -28.12 -11.36
CA GLU A 201 -5.09 -28.59 -10.09
C GLU A 201 -6.05 -27.55 -9.47
N ARG A 202 -5.69 -26.26 -9.48
CA ARG A 202 -6.59 -25.16 -9.05
C ARG A 202 -7.90 -25.15 -9.84
N THR A 203 -7.87 -25.41 -11.16
CA THR A 203 -9.10 -25.50 -11.95
C THR A 203 -9.92 -26.75 -11.63
N LYS A 204 -9.29 -27.91 -11.38
CA LYS A 204 -9.98 -29.13 -10.94
C LYS A 204 -10.63 -28.98 -9.57
N GLU A 205 -9.93 -28.38 -8.60
CA GLU A 205 -10.47 -28.08 -7.28
C GLU A 205 -11.70 -27.16 -7.38
N ALA A 206 -11.62 -26.10 -8.19
CA ALA A 206 -12.74 -25.19 -8.42
C ALA A 206 -13.93 -25.89 -9.11
N GLU A 207 -13.68 -26.81 -10.05
CA GLU A 207 -14.72 -27.64 -10.64
C GLU A 207 -15.35 -28.62 -9.65
N LEU A 208 -14.56 -29.23 -8.77
CA LEU A 208 -15.06 -30.16 -7.75
C LEU A 208 -15.98 -29.43 -6.75
N ARG A 209 -15.54 -28.26 -6.24
CA ARG A 209 -16.36 -27.42 -5.35
C ARG A 209 -17.67 -26.98 -6.02
N ARG A 210 -17.64 -26.60 -7.32
CA ARG A 210 -18.87 -26.30 -8.07
C ARG A 210 -19.82 -27.50 -8.16
N LYS A 211 -19.29 -28.70 -8.44
CA LYS A 211 -20.08 -29.95 -8.50
C LYS A 211 -20.63 -30.35 -7.12
N GLU A 212 -19.95 -29.98 -6.03
CA GLU A 212 -20.41 -30.15 -4.66
C GLU A 212 -21.54 -29.15 -4.32
N GLU A 213 -21.35 -27.85 -4.59
CA GLU A 213 -22.39 -26.83 -4.45
C GLU A 213 -23.65 -27.15 -5.30
N GLU A 214 -23.48 -27.66 -6.52
CA GLU A 214 -24.57 -28.09 -7.41
C GLU A 214 -25.35 -29.28 -6.83
N ARG A 215 -24.67 -30.23 -6.18
CA ARG A 215 -25.31 -31.34 -5.45
C ARG A 215 -26.08 -30.85 -4.23
N GLU A 216 -25.47 -29.99 -3.42
CA GLU A 216 -26.14 -29.40 -2.24
C GLU A 216 -27.41 -28.62 -2.64
N ARG A 217 -27.32 -27.80 -3.71
CA ARG A 217 -28.47 -27.09 -4.29
C ARG A 217 -29.54 -28.07 -4.80
N ALA A 218 -29.15 -29.14 -5.50
CA ALA A 218 -30.08 -30.17 -5.98
C ALA A 218 -30.76 -30.92 -4.83
N GLU A 219 -30.05 -31.25 -3.76
CA GLU A 219 -30.64 -31.85 -2.55
C GLU A 219 -31.62 -30.90 -1.85
N GLN A 220 -31.26 -29.62 -1.71
CA GLN A 220 -32.15 -28.61 -1.12
C GLN A 220 -33.44 -28.45 -1.95
N LEU A 221 -33.33 -28.41 -3.28
CA LEU A 221 -34.49 -28.38 -4.19
C LEU A 221 -35.34 -29.65 -4.06
N CYS A 222 -34.74 -30.84 -3.97
CA CYS A 222 -35.46 -32.09 -3.73
C CYS A 222 -36.23 -32.08 -2.40
N ARG A 223 -35.65 -31.54 -1.33
CA ARG A 223 -36.32 -31.39 -0.02
C ARG A 223 -37.49 -30.40 -0.12
N GLN A 224 -37.30 -29.25 -0.78
CA GLN A 224 -38.37 -28.28 -1.04
C GLN A 224 -39.52 -28.87 -1.88
N MET A 225 -39.20 -29.67 -2.91
CA MET A 225 -40.22 -30.38 -3.69
C MET A 225 -40.98 -31.43 -2.88
N GLN A 226 -40.35 -32.07 -1.89
CA GLN A 226 -41.02 -32.99 -0.97
C GLN A 226 -41.94 -32.23 0.01
N GLU A 227 -41.49 -31.11 0.58
CA GLU A 227 -42.35 -30.23 1.40
C GLU A 227 -43.57 -29.72 0.63
N LEU A 228 -43.39 -29.28 -0.62
CA LEU A 228 -44.49 -28.82 -1.46
C LEU A 228 -45.50 -29.94 -1.78
N ARG A 229 -45.03 -31.16 -2.06
CA ARG A 229 -45.90 -32.33 -2.25
C ARG A 229 -46.70 -32.68 -0.98
N LEU A 230 -46.09 -32.60 0.20
CA LEU A 230 -46.81 -32.82 1.46
C LEU A 230 -47.89 -31.74 1.68
N ARG A 231 -47.59 -30.47 1.40
CA ARG A 231 -48.59 -29.38 1.44
C ARG A 231 -49.71 -29.53 0.39
N GLU A 232 -49.40 -30.05 -0.80
CA GLU A 232 -50.40 -30.44 -1.81
C GLU A 232 -51.29 -31.60 -1.33
N GLU A 233 -50.72 -32.60 -0.65
CA GLU A 233 -51.52 -33.67 -0.06
C GLU A 233 -52.39 -33.19 1.11
N GLU A 234 -51.88 -32.32 1.98
CA GLU A 234 -52.63 -31.73 3.08
C GLU A 234 -53.79 -30.87 2.58
N THR A 235 -53.55 -29.98 1.61
CA THR A 235 -54.62 -29.18 0.99
C THR A 235 -55.67 -30.05 0.28
N ARG A 236 -55.28 -31.14 -0.39
CA ARG A 236 -56.23 -32.13 -0.96
C ARG A 236 -56.98 -32.97 0.07
N ARG A 237 -56.50 -33.07 1.32
CA ARG A 237 -57.25 -33.68 2.43
C ARG A 237 -58.26 -32.68 2.98
N LEU A 238 -57.82 -31.46 3.28
CA LEU A 238 -58.68 -30.37 3.75
C LEU A 238 -59.82 -30.05 2.77
N GLN A 239 -59.56 -30.02 1.46
CA GLN A 239 -60.60 -29.84 0.44
C GLN A 239 -61.70 -30.91 0.50
N LYS A 240 -61.35 -32.18 0.75
CA LYS A 240 -62.34 -33.27 0.90
C LYS A 240 -63.11 -33.18 2.21
N GLU A 241 -62.47 -32.68 3.27
CA GLU A 241 -63.12 -32.40 4.55
C GLU A 241 -64.10 -31.22 4.40
N GLU A 242 -63.74 -30.17 3.66
CA GLU A 242 -64.63 -29.06 3.28
C GLU A 242 -65.80 -29.52 2.41
N GLU A 243 -65.57 -30.33 1.37
CA GLU A 243 -66.61 -30.92 0.53
C GLU A 243 -67.60 -31.79 1.34
N ALA A 244 -67.08 -32.59 2.27
CA ALA A 244 -67.90 -33.42 3.16
C ALA A 244 -68.71 -32.57 4.15
N LEU A 245 -68.11 -31.56 4.77
CA LEU A 245 -68.79 -30.62 5.68
C LEU A 245 -69.85 -29.78 4.95
N MET A 246 -69.59 -29.36 3.71
CA MET A 246 -70.59 -28.69 2.88
C MET A 246 -71.75 -29.62 2.53
N SER A 247 -71.47 -30.89 2.20
CA SER A 247 -72.50 -31.91 1.96
C SER A 247 -73.39 -32.11 3.19
N GLN A 248 -72.80 -32.19 4.39
CA GLN A 248 -73.54 -32.27 5.66
C GLN A 248 -74.39 -31.02 5.94
N ARG A 249 -73.90 -29.82 5.59
CA ARG A 249 -74.70 -28.58 5.71
C ARG A 249 -75.92 -28.61 4.79
N TRP A 250 -75.77 -29.01 3.53
CA TRP A 250 -76.90 -29.19 2.61
C TRP A 250 -77.93 -30.22 3.12
N GLU A 251 -77.49 -31.30 3.75
CA GLU A 251 -78.39 -32.28 4.38
C GLU A 251 -79.15 -31.69 5.58
N VAL A 252 -78.48 -30.91 6.44
CA VAL A 252 -79.12 -30.22 7.57
C VAL A 252 -80.12 -29.17 7.07
N GLU A 253 -79.74 -28.32 6.12
CA GLU A 253 -80.64 -27.31 5.52
C GLU A 253 -81.89 -27.96 4.91
N ARG A 254 -81.73 -29.09 4.19
CA ARG A 254 -82.85 -29.86 3.64
C ARG A 254 -83.77 -30.40 4.74
N LEU A 255 -83.21 -30.96 5.81
CA LEU A 255 -83.97 -31.45 6.97
C LEU A 255 -84.67 -30.34 7.75
N GLU A 256 -84.08 -29.14 7.82
CA GLU A 256 -84.73 -27.96 8.40
C GLU A 256 -85.89 -27.47 7.54
N ASP A 257 -85.75 -27.47 6.21
CA ASP A 257 -86.84 -27.14 5.29
C ASP A 257 -87.96 -28.18 5.30
N GLU A 258 -87.63 -29.47 5.40
CA GLU A 258 -88.60 -30.54 5.64
C GLU A 258 -89.37 -30.31 6.96
N ARG A 259 -88.69 -29.90 8.05
CA ARG A 259 -89.31 -29.53 9.33
C ARG A 259 -90.23 -28.32 9.21
N LYS A 260 -89.76 -27.20 8.62
CA LYS A 260 -90.57 -25.98 8.38
C LYS A 260 -91.86 -26.31 7.61
N ARG A 261 -91.75 -27.10 6.53
CA ARG A 261 -92.91 -27.53 5.72
C ARG A 261 -93.87 -28.42 6.51
N ALA A 262 -93.36 -29.28 7.40
CA ALA A 262 -94.20 -30.10 8.28
C ALA A 262 -94.90 -29.26 9.36
N GLU A 263 -94.24 -28.26 9.93
CA GLU A 263 -94.80 -27.33 10.91
C GLU A 263 -95.85 -26.38 10.29
N GLU A 264 -95.59 -25.87 9.09
CA GLU A 264 -96.58 -25.19 8.25
C GLU A 264 -97.80 -26.07 7.97
N SER A 265 -97.59 -27.36 7.68
CA SER A 265 -98.69 -28.29 7.39
C SER A 265 -99.54 -28.56 8.64
N ARG A 266 -98.88 -28.78 9.79
CA ARG A 266 -99.55 -28.96 11.09
C ARG A 266 -100.36 -27.72 11.50
N THR A 267 -99.79 -26.53 11.38
CA THR A 267 -100.50 -25.29 11.71
C THR A 267 -101.67 -25.04 10.76
N LYS A 268 -101.52 -25.30 9.45
CA LYS A 268 -102.64 -25.25 8.48
C LYS A 268 -103.74 -26.26 8.83
N GLU A 269 -103.39 -27.48 9.25
CA GLU A 269 -104.36 -28.45 9.78
C GLU A 269 -105.06 -27.98 11.06
N GLU A 270 -104.33 -27.39 12.01
CA GLU A 270 -104.87 -26.89 13.27
C GLU A 270 -105.84 -25.72 13.05
N PHE A 271 -105.49 -24.76 12.19
CA PHE A 271 -106.40 -23.72 11.74
C PHE A 271 -107.62 -24.31 11.01
N GLY A 272 -107.43 -25.30 10.14
CA GLY A 272 -108.54 -25.99 9.46
C GLY A 272 -109.49 -26.70 10.44
N ARG A 273 -108.95 -27.38 11.45
CA ARG A 273 -109.71 -28.02 12.54
C ARG A 273 -110.43 -26.99 13.40
N PHE A 274 -109.82 -25.85 13.70
CA PHE A 274 -110.43 -24.75 14.43
C PHE A 274 -111.60 -24.12 13.65
N LEU A 275 -111.38 -23.74 12.39
CA LEU A 275 -112.41 -23.21 11.51
C LEU A 275 -113.58 -24.18 11.34
N SER A 276 -113.30 -25.47 11.15
CA SER A 276 -114.32 -26.52 11.07
C SER A 276 -115.17 -26.63 12.35
N ARG A 277 -114.56 -26.45 13.53
CA ARG A 277 -115.28 -26.37 14.81
C ARG A 277 -116.16 -25.12 14.89
N GLN A 278 -115.65 -23.96 14.46
CA GLN A 278 -116.41 -22.71 14.44
C GLN A 278 -117.61 -22.78 13.48
N TYR A 279 -117.41 -23.19 12.23
CA TYR A 279 -118.50 -23.38 11.27
C TYR A 279 -119.53 -24.42 11.77
N ARG A 280 -119.10 -25.55 12.35
CA ARG A 280 -120.03 -26.52 12.94
C ARG A 280 -120.82 -25.95 14.12
N ALA A 281 -120.22 -25.07 14.92
CA ALA A 281 -120.91 -24.38 16.01
C ALA A 281 -121.91 -23.32 15.51
N GLN A 282 -121.55 -22.56 14.46
CA GLN A 282 -122.45 -21.61 13.80
C GLN A 282 -123.64 -22.32 13.14
N LEU A 283 -123.39 -23.41 12.39
CA LEU A 283 -124.44 -24.24 11.78
C LEU A 283 -125.36 -24.86 12.84
N LYS A 284 -124.81 -25.34 13.98
CA LYS A 284 -125.63 -25.79 15.11
C LYS A 284 -126.52 -24.67 15.65
N ARG A 285 -125.99 -23.48 15.90
CA ARG A 285 -126.78 -22.33 16.38
C ARG A 285 -127.88 -21.95 15.40
N ARG A 286 -127.60 -21.93 14.09
CA ARG A 286 -128.63 -21.60 13.09
C ARG A 286 -129.69 -22.72 12.94
N ALA A 287 -129.30 -23.98 13.08
CA ALA A 287 -130.24 -25.09 13.15
C ALA A 287 -131.13 -25.02 14.40
N GLN A 288 -130.57 -24.67 15.56
CA GLN A 288 -131.34 -24.46 16.79
C GLN A 288 -132.31 -23.29 16.65
N GLN A 289 -131.89 -22.16 16.07
CA GLN A 289 -132.79 -21.05 15.76
C GLN A 289 -133.94 -21.49 14.84
N VAL A 290 -133.66 -22.24 13.77
CA VAL A 290 -134.72 -22.75 12.88
C VAL A 290 -135.63 -23.78 13.57
N GLN A 291 -135.12 -24.55 14.54
CA GLN A 291 -135.96 -25.42 15.38
C GLN A 291 -136.83 -24.62 16.35
N GLU A 292 -136.31 -23.57 16.98
CA GLU A 292 -137.05 -22.65 17.84
C GLU A 292 -138.12 -21.85 17.06
N GLU A 293 -137.78 -21.39 15.85
CA GLU A 293 -138.69 -20.77 14.86
C GLU A 293 -139.83 -21.75 14.52
N LEU A 294 -139.52 -22.99 14.11
CA LEU A 294 -140.53 -24.01 13.75
C LEU A 294 -141.35 -24.52 14.95
N GLU A 295 -140.80 -24.55 16.16
CA GLU A 295 -141.57 -24.85 17.38
C GLU A 295 -142.51 -23.71 17.75
N ALA A 296 -142.14 -22.45 17.51
CA ALA A 296 -143.03 -21.31 17.69
C ALA A 296 -144.17 -21.33 16.66
N ASP A 297 -143.86 -21.56 15.38
CA ASP A 297 -144.86 -21.74 14.31
C ASP A 297 -145.82 -22.89 14.62
N ARG A 298 -145.29 -24.03 15.11
CA ARG A 298 -146.12 -25.16 15.56
C ARG A 298 -147.07 -24.76 16.69
N ARG A 299 -146.59 -24.05 17.72
CA ARG A 299 -147.45 -23.61 18.84
C ARG A 299 -148.51 -22.59 18.39
N ILE A 300 -148.21 -21.77 17.38
CA ILE A 300 -149.19 -20.89 16.75
C ILE A 300 -150.26 -21.70 16.01
N LEU A 301 -149.88 -22.73 15.25
CA LEU A 301 -150.82 -23.64 14.59
C LEU A 301 -151.66 -24.45 15.58
N GLU A 302 -151.08 -24.92 16.68
CA GLU A 302 -151.81 -25.61 17.76
C GLU A 302 -152.83 -24.66 18.42
N ALA A 303 -152.45 -23.42 18.73
CA ALA A 303 -153.37 -22.42 19.27
C ALA A 303 -154.47 -21.97 18.27
N LEU A 304 -154.18 -21.95 16.97
CA LEU A 304 -155.19 -21.71 15.93
C LEU A 304 -156.19 -22.87 15.84
N LEU A 305 -155.71 -24.12 15.91
CA LEU A 305 -156.58 -25.30 15.94
C LEU A 305 -157.44 -25.35 17.21
N GLU A 306 -156.90 -25.02 18.38
CA GLU A 306 -157.68 -24.87 19.62
C GLU A 306 -158.76 -23.79 19.48
N GLY A 307 -158.43 -22.66 18.85
CA GLY A 307 -159.39 -21.60 18.52
C GLY A 307 -160.50 -22.03 17.54
N GLU A 308 -160.15 -22.77 16.48
CA GLU A 308 -161.13 -23.36 15.54
C GLU A 308 -162.03 -24.39 16.23
N ASP A 309 -161.50 -25.17 17.17
CA ASP A 309 -162.26 -26.14 17.98
C ASP A 309 -163.23 -25.42 18.95
N GLU A 310 -162.80 -24.32 19.58
CA GLU A 310 -163.67 -23.48 20.40
C GLU A 310 -164.76 -22.76 19.57
N GLU A 311 -164.43 -22.22 18.39
CA GLU A 311 -165.43 -21.67 17.48
C GLU A 311 -166.43 -22.74 17.02
N GLN A 312 -165.98 -23.95 16.70
CA GLN A 312 -166.86 -25.06 16.35
C GLN A 312 -167.80 -25.44 17.51
N ARG A 313 -167.31 -25.47 18.76
CA ARG A 313 -168.12 -25.71 19.96
C ARG A 313 -169.13 -24.58 20.22
N LEU A 314 -168.76 -23.32 19.94
CA LEU A 314 -169.68 -22.18 20.01
C LEU A 314 -170.72 -22.22 18.88
N GLN A 315 -170.36 -22.68 17.68
CA GLN A 315 -171.28 -22.87 16.57
C GLN A 315 -172.26 -24.03 16.81
N SER A 316 -171.82 -25.18 17.35
CA SER A 316 -172.73 -26.27 17.73
C SER A 316 -173.67 -25.84 18.84
N ALA A 317 -173.16 -25.22 19.92
CA ALA A 317 -174.01 -24.69 21.00
C ALA A 317 -175.03 -23.64 20.53
N ARG A 318 -174.72 -22.85 19.49
CA ARG A 318 -175.70 -21.96 18.82
C ARG A 318 -176.75 -22.73 18.03
N ARG A 319 -176.37 -23.78 17.29
CA ARG A 319 -177.29 -24.66 16.56
C ARG A 319 -178.22 -25.42 17.51
N ASP A 320 -177.69 -25.97 18.59
CA ASP A 320 -178.46 -26.75 19.57
C ASP A 320 -179.49 -25.88 20.30
N ARG A 321 -179.15 -24.61 20.61
CA ARG A 321 -180.12 -23.62 21.10
C ARG A 321 -181.22 -23.35 20.09
N ALA A 322 -180.88 -23.08 18.83
CA ALA A 322 -181.87 -22.84 17.78
C ALA A 322 -182.80 -24.07 17.55
N VAL A 323 -182.27 -25.29 17.69
CA VAL A 323 -183.07 -26.53 17.66
C VAL A 323 -183.99 -26.66 18.87
N ALA A 324 -183.52 -26.31 20.07
CA ALA A 324 -184.34 -26.30 21.28
C ALA A 324 -185.46 -25.25 21.22
N ASP A 325 -185.15 -24.04 20.75
CA ASP A 325 -186.12 -22.94 20.56
C ASP A 325 -187.17 -23.33 19.51
N ALA A 326 -186.76 -23.96 18.40
CA ALA A 326 -187.68 -24.48 17.38
C ALA A 326 -188.55 -25.64 17.91
N ALA A 327 -188.00 -26.53 18.75
CA ALA A 327 -188.75 -27.61 19.38
C ALA A 327 -189.75 -27.10 20.43
N TRP A 328 -189.42 -26.01 21.14
CA TRP A 328 -190.35 -25.33 22.05
C TRP A 328 -191.47 -24.62 21.27
N MET A 329 -191.13 -23.83 20.25
CA MET A 329 -192.09 -23.20 19.33
C MET A 329 -193.06 -24.24 18.73
N ARG A 330 -192.54 -25.41 18.32
CA ARG A 330 -193.36 -26.51 17.80
C ARG A 330 -194.37 -27.01 18.84
N LYS A 331 -193.98 -27.20 20.10
CA LYS A 331 -194.90 -27.62 21.17
C LYS A 331 -195.99 -26.58 21.42
N VAL A 332 -195.65 -25.29 21.48
CA VAL A 332 -196.62 -24.20 21.64
C VAL A 332 -197.63 -24.18 20.48
N LEU A 333 -197.18 -24.44 19.24
CA LEU A 333 -198.06 -24.57 18.08
C LEU A 333 -198.94 -25.84 18.14
N GLU A 334 -198.40 -26.98 18.59
CA GLU A 334 -199.17 -28.22 18.80
C GLU A 334 -200.21 -28.08 19.92
N GLU A 335 -199.92 -27.32 20.98
CA GLU A 335 -200.85 -26.96 22.06
C GLU A 335 -201.95 -26.01 21.57
N GLN A 336 -201.62 -24.96 20.80
CA GLN A 336 -202.64 -24.11 20.17
C GLN A 336 -203.51 -24.87 19.17
N LEU A 337 -202.94 -25.81 18.40
CA LEU A 337 -203.71 -26.67 17.49
C LEU A 337 -204.68 -27.60 18.25
N GLN A 338 -204.36 -28.02 19.47
CA GLN A 338 -205.29 -28.77 20.32
C GLN A 338 -206.40 -27.87 20.88
N LEU A 339 -206.09 -26.63 21.26
CA LEU A 339 -207.11 -25.65 21.69
C LEU A 339 -208.07 -25.27 20.56
N GLU A 340 -207.56 -25.08 19.33
CA GLU A 340 -208.41 -24.88 18.14
C GLU A 340 -209.29 -26.12 17.87
N ARG A 341 -208.75 -27.34 17.94
CA ARG A 341 -209.57 -28.57 17.79
C ARG A 341 -210.62 -28.75 18.88
N GLN A 342 -210.37 -28.27 20.09
CA GLN A 342 -211.38 -28.24 21.15
C GLN A 342 -212.50 -27.25 20.83
N ARG A 343 -212.15 -26.05 20.34
CA ARG A 343 -213.12 -25.06 19.83
C ARG A 343 -213.92 -25.60 18.64
N GLU A 344 -213.27 -26.25 17.68
CA GLU A 344 -213.93 -26.93 16.55
C GLU A 344 -214.92 -27.99 17.06
N ALA A 345 -214.55 -28.81 18.04
CA ALA A 345 -215.45 -29.81 18.63
C ALA A 345 -216.64 -29.19 19.38
N GLU A 346 -216.45 -28.06 20.06
CA GLU A 346 -217.53 -27.28 20.68
C GLU A 346 -218.47 -26.68 19.61
N PHE A 347 -217.93 -26.12 18.53
CA PHE A 347 -218.72 -25.69 17.38
C PHE A 347 -219.49 -26.85 16.73
N ASP A 348 -218.89 -28.03 16.60
CA ASP A 348 -219.53 -29.21 15.99
C ASP A 348 -220.70 -29.73 16.84
N LEU A 349 -220.60 -29.66 18.17
CA LEU A 349 -221.69 -29.96 19.10
C LEU A 349 -222.85 -28.96 19.01
N LEU A 350 -222.54 -27.66 18.83
CA LEU A 350 -223.56 -26.63 18.57
C LEU A 350 -224.26 -26.85 17.21
N HIS A 351 -223.53 -27.21 16.15
CA HIS A 351 -224.13 -27.50 14.84
C HIS A 351 -225.03 -28.75 14.88
N ARG A 352 -224.63 -29.82 15.57
CA ARG A 352 -225.43 -31.05 15.69
C ARG A 352 -226.70 -30.87 16.51
N THR A 353 -226.67 -30.04 17.56
CA THR A 353 -227.87 -29.73 18.38
C THR A 353 -228.87 -28.85 17.63
N ILE A 354 -228.41 -27.88 16.83
CA ILE A 354 -229.29 -27.08 15.94
C ILE A 354 -229.87 -27.94 14.80
N GLY A 355 -229.05 -28.81 14.20
CA GLY A 355 -229.49 -29.68 13.10
C GLY A 355 -230.59 -30.68 13.48
N LEU A 356 -230.53 -31.25 14.69
CA LEU A 356 -231.53 -32.20 15.18
C LEU A 356 -232.87 -31.54 15.57
N ALA A 357 -232.86 -30.25 15.96
CA ALA A 357 -234.09 -29.51 16.23
C ALA A 357 -234.91 -29.30 14.93
N LEU A 358 -234.27 -28.77 13.89
CA LEU A 358 -234.94 -28.36 12.64
C LEU A 358 -235.63 -29.51 11.87
N GLN A 359 -235.23 -30.77 12.08
CA GLN A 359 -235.80 -31.91 11.37
C GLN A 359 -236.90 -32.65 12.15
N HIS A 360 -237.10 -32.34 13.44
CA HIS A 360 -238.29 -32.78 14.18
C HIS A 360 -239.53 -31.96 13.74
N ASP A 361 -239.38 -30.65 13.54
CA ASP A 361 -240.47 -29.75 13.16
C ASP A 361 -241.04 -30.07 11.77
N ILE A 362 -240.17 -30.38 10.80
CA ILE A 362 -240.57 -30.75 9.43
C ILE A 362 -241.45 -32.02 9.42
N ASN A 363 -241.10 -33.03 10.23
CA ASN A 363 -241.87 -34.26 10.33
C ASN A 363 -243.19 -34.10 11.13
N SER A 364 -243.30 -33.08 11.98
CA SER A 364 -244.56 -32.77 12.66
C SER A 364 -245.57 -32.12 11.69
N ALA A 365 -245.12 -31.17 10.87
CA ALA A 365 -245.98 -30.42 9.95
C ALA A 365 -246.70 -31.30 8.91
N LEU A 366 -246.03 -32.31 8.37
CA LEU A 366 -246.60 -33.14 7.29
C LEU A 366 -247.61 -34.21 7.75
N HIS A 367 -247.72 -34.51 9.04
CA HIS A 367 -248.77 -35.43 9.53
C HIS A 367 -250.13 -34.73 9.77
N ILE A 368 -250.15 -33.39 9.77
CA ILE A 368 -251.40 -32.60 9.94
C ILE A 368 -252.14 -32.45 8.60
N LEU A 369 -251.44 -32.42 7.45
CA LEU A 369 -252.06 -32.35 6.12
C LEU A 369 -252.56 -33.73 5.61
N ARG A 370 -253.40 -34.39 6.41
CA ARG A 370 -254.29 -35.46 5.94
C ARG A 370 -255.79 -35.19 6.23
N THR A 371 -256.13 -34.07 6.86
CA THR A 371 -257.52 -33.79 7.29
C THR A 371 -257.99 -32.36 7.05
N GLU A 372 -257.97 -31.89 5.80
CA GLU A 372 -259.05 -31.02 5.30
C GLU A 372 -259.18 -31.07 3.78
N VAL A 373 -260.43 -31.07 3.28
CA VAL A 373 -260.86 -31.00 1.86
C VAL A 373 -260.40 -32.19 0.97
N LYS A 374 -261.25 -33.09 0.47
CA LYS A 374 -262.51 -33.02 -0.33
C LYS A 374 -262.33 -32.59 -1.79
#